data_AF-A0A924U3X3-F1
#
_entry.id   AF-A0A924U3X3-F1
#
_cell.length_a   1.000
_cell.length_b   1.000
_cell.length_c   1.000
_cell.angle_alpha   90.00
_cell.angle_beta   90.00
_cell.angle_gamma   90.00
#
_symmetry.space_group_name_H-M   'P 1'
#
loop_
_entity.id
_entity.type
_entity.pdbx_description
1 polymer ?
#
loop_
_entity_poly.entity_id
_entity_poly.type
_entity_poly.pdbx_seq_one_letter_code
_entity_poly.pdbx_strand_id
1 'polypeptide(L)' 'SFSPSAAEVIWAERVISAAAASGGAAVALDGKMIDKPVILRAQAILRDVRAPSAG' A
#
# COMPACT_ATOMS: atom_id res chain seq x y z
N SER A 1 -10.11 18.03 -1.14
CA SER A 1 -9.35 16.95 -0.52
C SER A 1 -9.55 15.70 -1.35
N PHE A 2 -8.51 15.09 -1.89
CA PHE A 2 -8.60 13.79 -2.58
C PHE A 2 -8.29 12.72 -1.54
N SER A 3 -9.32 12.02 -1.06
CA SER A 3 -9.14 10.87 -0.18
C SER A 3 -9.02 9.61 -1.03
N PRO A 4 -8.08 8.70 -0.73
CA PRO A 4 -7.97 7.43 -1.44
C PRO A 4 -9.24 6.60 -1.29
N SER A 5 -9.61 5.91 -2.36
CA SER A 5 -10.80 5.06 -2.39
C SER A 5 -10.62 3.81 -1.52
N ALA A 6 -11.70 3.23 -1.00
CA ALA A 6 -11.63 1.99 -0.21
C ALA A 6 -10.85 0.86 -0.92
N ALA A 7 -10.99 0.76 -2.25
CA ALA A 7 -10.25 -0.22 -3.05
C ALA A 7 -8.73 0.02 -3.03
N GLU A 8 -8.29 1.28 -3.03
CA GLU A 8 -6.87 1.65 -2.96
C GLU A 8 -6.29 1.33 -1.58
N VAL A 9 -7.07 1.54 -0.53
CA VAL A 9 -6.71 1.17 0.86
C VAL A 9 -6.52 -0.33 0.99
N ILE A 10 -7.50 -1.12 0.54
CA ILE A 10 -7.44 -2.59 0.58
C ILE A 10 -6.23 -3.11 -0.22
N TRP A 11 -5.98 -2.54 -1.40
CA TRP A 11 -4.79 -2.86 -2.18
C TRP A 11 -3.50 -2.57 -1.41
N ALA A 12 -3.41 -1.38 -0.81
CA ALA A 12 -2.23 -0.97 -0.07
C ALA A 12 -1.96 -1.87 1.15
N GLU A 13 -3.00 -2.24 1.90
CA GLU A 13 -2.89 -3.19 3.02
C GLU A 13 -2.36 -4.56 2.57
N ARG A 14 -2.90 -5.10 1.46
CA ARG A 14 -2.45 -6.39 0.91
C ARG A 14 -0.98 -6.33 0.48
N VAL A 15 -0.55 -5.21 -0.12
CA VAL A 15 0.84 -5.00 -0.53
C VAL A 15 1.79 -4.99 0.68
N ILE A 16 1.45 -4.26 1.74
CA ILE A 16 2.28 -4.18 2.95
C ILE A 16 2.33 -5.52 3.67
N SER A 17 1.20 -6.22 3.76
CA SER A 17 1.13 -7.56 4.37
C SER A 17 2.02 -8.56 3.61
N ALA A 18 1.94 -8.57 2.28
CA ALA A 18 2.80 -9.44 1.45
C ALA A 18 4.28 -9.08 1.61
N ALA A 19 4.63 -7.79 1.57
CA ALA A 19 6.02 -7.35 1.74
C ALA A 19 6.58 -7.72 3.13
N ALA A 20 5.76 -7.61 4.18
CA ALA A 20 6.15 -8.01 5.54
C ALA A 20 6.34 -9.52 5.66
N ALA A 21 5.47 -10.33 5.05
CA ALA A 21 5.59 -11.79 5.05
C ALA A 21 6.87 -12.28 4.34
N SER A 22 7.37 -11.52 3.37
CA SER A 22 8.62 -11.81 2.66
C SER A 22 9.86 -11.17 3.30
N GLY A 23 9.75 -10.54 4.46
CA GLY A 23 10.87 -9.88 5.15
C GLY A 23 11.43 -8.67 4.39
N GLY A 24 10.60 -8.03 3.56
CA GLY A 24 11.01 -6.91 2.70
C GLY A 24 11.66 -7.31 1.37
N ALA A 25 11.71 -8.61 1.05
CA ALA A 25 12.10 -9.09 -0.27
C ALA A 25 10.96 -8.92 -1.29
N ALA A 26 11.33 -8.83 -2.58
CA ALA A 26 10.35 -8.74 -3.66
C ALA A 26 9.44 -9.97 -3.67
N VAL A 27 8.13 -9.77 -3.63
CA VAL A 27 7.14 -10.86 -3.55
C VAL A 27 6.14 -10.75 -4.68
N ALA A 28 5.78 -11.88 -5.30
CA ALA A 28 4.71 -11.90 -6.28
C ALA A 28 3.35 -11.92 -5.57
N LEU A 29 2.55 -10.86 -5.71
CA LEU A 29 1.15 -10.82 -5.28
C LEU A 29 0.27 -10.74 -6.53
N ASP A 30 -0.70 -11.65 -6.67
CA ASP A 30 -1.63 -11.69 -7.81
C ASP A 30 -0.89 -11.68 -9.19
N GLY A 31 0.28 -12.30 -9.26
CA GLY A 31 1.14 -12.36 -10.47
C GLY A 31 1.95 -11.09 -10.75
N LYS A 32 1.89 -10.07 -9.89
CA LYS A 32 2.68 -8.84 -9.99
C LYS A 32 3.79 -8.82 -8.94
N MET A 33 5.00 -8.45 -9.35
CA MET A 33 6.09 -8.20 -8.40
C MET A 33 5.76 -6.99 -7.53
N ILE A 34 5.82 -7.21 -6.22
CA ILE A 34 5.84 -6.16 -5.22
C ILE A 34 7.30 -5.81 -4.97
N ASP A 35 7.75 -4.77 -5.64
CA ASP A 35 9.05 -4.17 -5.42
C ASP A 35 8.95 -2.95 -4.49
N LYS A 36 10.12 -2.41 -4.11
CA LYS A 36 10.26 -1.17 -3.35
C LYS A 36 9.32 -0.03 -3.80
N PRO A 37 9.18 0.33 -5.08
CA PRO A 37 8.26 1.41 -5.51
C PRO A 37 6.80 1.09 -5.24
N VAL A 38 6.39 -0.18 -5.35
CA VAL A 38 5.01 -0.61 -5.09
C VAL A 38 4.70 -0.48 -3.61
N ILE A 39 5.64 -0.89 -2.75
CA ILE A 39 5.56 -0.76 -1.29
C ILE A 39 5.45 0.72 -0.90
N LEU A 40 6.28 1.59 -1.47
CA LEU A 40 6.26 3.03 -1.18
C LEU A 40 4.90 3.68 -1.56
N ARG A 41 4.31 3.26 -2.68
CA ARG A 41 2.97 3.72 -3.08
C ARG A 41 1.89 3.28 -2.10
N ALA A 42 1.91 2.02 -1.69
CA ALA A 42 0.98 1.52 -0.67
C ALA A 42 1.11 2.29 0.66
N GLN A 43 2.35 2.57 1.10
CA GLN A 43 2.59 3.38 2.30
C GLN A 43 2.10 4.82 2.17
N ALA A 44 2.15 5.42 0.98
CA ALA A 44 1.61 6.76 0.75
C ALA A 44 0.08 6.76 0.89
N ILE A 45 -0.60 5.81 0.25
CA ILE A 45 -2.06 5.66 0.33
C ILE A 45 -2.52 5.50 1.79
N LEU A 46 -1.89 4.61 2.55
CA LEU A 46 -2.25 4.39 3.97
C LEU A 46 -1.96 5.60 4.86
N ARG A 47 -0.94 6.41 4.52
CA ARG A 47 -0.68 7.68 5.21
C ARG A 47 -1.78 8.70 4.93
N ASP A 48 -2.25 8.78 3.69
CA ASP A 48 -3.31 9.72 3.30
C ASP A 48 -4.67 9.35 3.90
N VAL A 49 -4.94 8.05 4.12
CA VAL A 49 -6.11 7.59 4.90
C VAL A 49 -6.04 8.06 6.35
N ARG A 50 -4.84 8.02 6.94
CA ARG A 50 -4.62 8.32 8.36
C ARG A 50 -4.44 9.82 8.63
N ALA A 51 -4.06 10.59 7.63
CA ALA A 51 -4.06 12.04 7.73
C ALA A 51 -5.52 12.49 7.94
N PRO A 52 -5.85 13.17 9.06
CA PRO A 52 -7.15 13.83 9.15
C PRO A 52 -7.23 14.74 7.93
N SER A 53 -8.28 14.57 7.12
CA SER A 53 -8.55 15.45 5.99
C SER A 53 -8.49 16.87 6.54
N ALA A 54 -7.40 17.59 6.24
CA ALA A 54 -7.20 18.94 6.74
C ALA A 54 -8.37 19.78 6.21
N GLY A 55 -9.28 20.12 7.13
CA GLY A 55 -10.31 21.13 6.92
C GLY A 55 -9.70 22.51 7.02
#